data_AF-A0A3N4U2C3-F1
#
_entry.id   AF-A0A3N4U2C3-F1
#
_cell.length_a   1.000
_cell.length_b   1.000
_cell.length_c   1.000
_cell.angle_alpha   90.00
_cell.angle_beta   90.00
_cell.angle_gamma   90.00
#
_symmetry.space_group_name_H-M   'P 1'
#
loop_
_entity.id
_entity.type
_entity.pdbx_description
1 polymer ?
#
loop_
_entity_poly.entity_id
_entity_poly.type
_entity_poly.pdbx_seq_one_letter_code
_entity_poly.pdbx_strand_id
1 'polypeptide(L)'
;MHRLMRILACSSLAASLAACSSLLPRGSSVTLSPFASYEEAKAAFDRIEPYQTPVAKLAELGFDPAATANVTVIPYPEVVARLAPHPGVPLDALDRGVRDCLLAQTACRAYVYRFSQQSRKREGEFLTDFFNFRRITHIEGWRFEAMVVARDGLVLFKNAGGEPRIDLTERQVNPLGPFQSGGEAAAGLIKR
;
A
#
# COMPACT_ATOMS: atom_id res chain seq x y z
N MET A 1 33.80 16.68 -50.49
CA MET A 1 33.36 17.30 -49.21
C MET A 1 31.86 17.15 -48.95
N HIS A 2 30.94 17.43 -49.89
CA HIS A 2 29.49 17.30 -49.65
C HIS A 2 28.98 15.89 -49.29
N ARG A 3 29.56 14.80 -49.83
CA ARG A 3 29.17 13.43 -49.47
C ARG A 3 29.56 13.06 -48.03
N LEU A 4 30.76 13.46 -47.58
CA LEU A 4 31.22 13.23 -46.21
C LEU A 4 30.36 13.99 -45.19
N MET A 5 29.98 15.24 -45.52
CA MET A 5 29.14 16.09 -44.66
C MET A 5 27.70 15.57 -44.54
N ARG A 6 27.15 14.95 -45.61
CA ARG A 6 25.85 14.27 -45.58
C ARG A 6 25.87 12.99 -44.75
N ILE A 7 26.96 12.21 -44.81
CA ILE A 7 27.11 10.98 -44.02
C ILE A 7 27.27 11.30 -42.53
N LEU A 8 28.02 12.35 -42.19
CA LEU A 8 28.13 12.82 -40.81
C LEU A 8 26.78 13.32 -40.26
N ALA A 9 26.03 14.09 -41.06
CA ALA A 9 24.71 14.61 -40.67
C ALA A 9 23.66 13.49 -40.46
N CYS A 10 23.70 12.44 -41.28
CA CYS A 10 22.82 11.28 -41.09
C CYS A 10 23.20 10.45 -39.85
N SER A 11 24.49 10.32 -39.53
CA SER A 11 24.94 9.60 -38.33
C SER A 11 24.60 10.37 -37.04
N SER A 12 24.72 11.70 -37.03
CA SER A 12 24.32 12.51 -35.88
C SER A 12 22.81 12.47 -35.63
N LEU A 13 22.00 12.41 -36.70
CA LEU A 13 20.55 12.30 -36.58
C LEU A 13 20.14 10.92 -36.04
N ALA A 14 20.78 9.83 -36.50
CA ALA A 14 20.54 8.48 -35.97
C ALA A 14 20.90 8.36 -34.47
N ALA A 15 21.99 9.01 -34.03
CA ALA A 15 22.38 9.03 -32.62
C ALA A 15 21.40 9.81 -31.73
N SER A 16 20.79 10.89 -32.24
CA SER A 16 19.80 11.66 -31.47
C SER A 16 18.47 10.94 -31.26
N LEU A 17 18.06 10.02 -32.16
CA LEU A 17 16.83 9.23 -31.98
C LEU A 17 16.99 8.07 -30.99
N ALA A 18 18.20 7.53 -30.82
CA ALA A 18 18.45 6.44 -29.88
C ALA A 18 18.43 6.88 -28.41
N ALA A 19 18.68 8.17 -28.13
CA ALA A 19 18.76 8.74 -26.79
C ALA A 19 17.40 8.84 -26.05
N CYS A 20 16.27 8.63 -26.72
CA CYS A 20 14.93 8.71 -26.12
C CYS A 20 14.42 7.38 -25.53
N SER A 21 15.14 6.27 -25.73
CA SER A 21 14.73 4.94 -25.26
C SER A 21 14.84 4.75 -23.73
N SER A 22 15.64 5.58 -23.03
CA SER A 22 15.89 5.42 -21.60
C SER A 22 14.94 6.17 -20.67
N LEU A 23 13.92 6.87 -21.18
CA LEU A 23 13.04 7.74 -20.40
C LEU A 23 11.76 7.03 -19.91
N LEU A 24 11.89 5.79 -19.44
CA LEU A 24 10.76 5.06 -18.89
C LEU A 24 10.40 5.58 -17.48
N PRO A 25 9.11 5.90 -17.23
CA PRO A 25 8.67 6.33 -15.91
C PRO A 25 8.79 5.17 -14.92
N ARG A 26 9.49 5.42 -13.80
CA ARG A 26 9.53 4.52 -12.64
C ARG A 26 8.69 5.15 -11.54
N GLY A 27 7.85 4.35 -10.90
CA GLY A 27 7.06 4.77 -9.75
C GLY A 27 7.54 4.03 -8.51
N SER A 28 7.64 4.71 -7.38
CA SER A 28 7.75 4.07 -6.08
C SER A 28 6.64 4.62 -5.19
N SER A 29 5.89 3.73 -4.56
CA SER A 29 4.91 4.10 -3.55
C SER A 29 5.42 3.63 -2.20
N VAL A 30 5.84 4.58 -1.38
CA VAL A 30 6.28 4.31 0.00
C VAL A 30 5.23 4.91 0.92
N THR A 31 4.53 4.03 1.63
CA THR A 31 3.71 4.44 2.77
C THR A 31 4.68 4.63 3.93
N LEU A 32 4.73 5.84 4.52
CA LEU A 32 5.64 6.17 5.62
C LEU A 32 5.62 5.08 6.70
N SER A 33 6.66 4.27 6.74
CA SER A 33 6.81 3.11 7.60
C SER A 33 8.09 3.28 8.40
N PRO A 34 8.06 3.07 9.73
CA PRO A 34 9.27 3.03 10.53
C PRO A 34 10.10 1.75 10.30
N PHE A 35 9.54 0.77 9.59
CA PHE A 35 10.15 -0.53 9.33
C PHE A 35 10.64 -0.65 7.89
N ALA A 36 11.76 -1.34 7.69
CA ALA A 36 12.34 -1.64 6.38
C ALA A 36 11.77 -2.91 5.73
N SER A 37 11.23 -3.85 6.52
CA SER A 37 10.70 -5.13 6.05
C SER A 37 9.43 -5.55 6.79
N TYR A 38 8.69 -6.50 6.20
CA TYR A 38 7.56 -7.14 6.85
C TYR A 38 7.96 -7.86 8.13
N GLU A 39 9.10 -8.55 8.11
CA GLU A 39 9.62 -9.34 9.23
C GLU A 39 9.99 -8.45 10.42
N GLU A 40 10.56 -7.28 10.14
CA GLU A 40 10.88 -6.28 11.18
C GLU A 40 9.61 -5.73 11.82
N ALA A 41 8.61 -5.35 11.01
CA ALA A 41 7.31 -4.90 11.49
C ALA A 41 6.62 -5.98 12.33
N LYS A 42 6.65 -7.23 11.85
CA LYS A 42 6.10 -8.39 12.56
C LYS A 42 6.81 -8.64 13.88
N ALA A 43 8.14 -8.63 13.90
CA ALA A 43 8.92 -8.82 15.12
C ALA A 43 8.70 -7.70 16.15
N ALA A 44 8.51 -6.46 15.70
CA ALA A 44 8.09 -5.36 16.56
C ALA A 44 6.68 -5.58 17.13
N PHE A 45 5.74 -6.02 16.30
CA PHE A 45 4.36 -6.28 16.71
C PHE A 45 4.22 -7.48 17.65
N ASP A 46 5.06 -8.51 17.47
CA ASP A 46 5.04 -9.72 18.27
C ASP A 46 5.39 -9.42 19.75
N ARG A 47 6.15 -8.35 20.02
CA ARG A 47 6.48 -7.86 21.37
C ARG A 47 5.29 -7.27 22.15
N ILE A 48 4.17 -6.98 21.49
CA ILE A 48 2.96 -6.48 22.16
C ILE A 48 2.28 -7.64 22.87
N GLU A 49 2.19 -7.61 24.19
CA GLU A 49 1.50 -8.63 24.97
C GLU A 49 0.10 -8.14 25.41
N PRO A 50 -0.99 -8.80 24.97
CA PRO A 50 -2.33 -8.49 25.45
C PRO A 50 -2.44 -8.54 26.97
N TYR A 51 -3.25 -7.64 27.54
CA TYR A 51 -3.44 -7.42 28.97
C TYR A 51 -2.21 -6.97 29.77
N GLN A 52 -1.07 -6.75 29.12
CA GLN A 52 0.17 -6.31 29.77
C GLN A 52 0.73 -5.03 29.14
N THR A 53 0.61 -4.88 27.82
CA THR A 53 1.19 -3.75 27.11
C THR A 53 0.27 -2.53 27.17
N PRO A 54 0.72 -1.40 27.73
CA PRO A 54 -0.04 -0.15 27.68
C PRO A 54 0.06 0.47 26.28
N VAL A 55 -1.00 1.15 25.86
CA VAL A 55 -1.10 1.84 24.57
C VAL A 55 0.03 2.86 24.38
N ALA A 56 0.47 3.52 25.45
CA ALA A 56 1.60 4.46 25.40
C ALA A 56 2.91 3.78 24.95
N LYS A 57 3.09 2.48 25.22
CA LYS A 57 4.28 1.72 24.83
C LYS A 57 4.28 1.37 23.33
N LEU A 58 3.14 1.43 22.67
CA LEU A 58 3.03 1.10 21.24
C LEU A 58 3.84 2.07 20.37
N ALA A 59 3.91 3.35 20.74
CA ALA A 59 4.73 4.33 20.05
C ALA A 59 6.22 3.96 20.04
N GLU A 60 6.74 3.45 21.16
CA GLU A 60 8.13 2.98 21.26
C GLU A 60 8.41 1.74 20.39
N LEU A 61 7.36 0.97 20.06
CA LEU A 61 7.44 -0.18 19.18
C LEU A 61 7.22 0.18 17.69
N GLY A 62 7.04 1.46 17.36
CA GLY A 62 6.75 1.92 15.99
C GLY A 62 5.26 1.92 15.62
N PHE A 63 4.36 1.70 16.58
CA PHE A 63 2.90 1.66 16.40
C PHE A 63 2.24 2.81 17.16
N ASP A 64 2.61 4.04 16.85
CA ASP A 64 2.07 5.22 17.52
C ASP A 64 0.58 5.45 17.15
N PRO A 65 -0.37 5.34 18.10
CA PRO A 65 -1.79 5.60 17.85
C PRO A 65 -2.11 7.06 17.50
N ALA A 66 -1.22 7.99 17.86
CA ALA A 66 -1.36 9.42 17.60
C ALA A 66 -0.62 9.89 16.35
N ALA A 67 0.23 9.05 15.75
CA ALA A 67 0.87 9.35 14.48
C ALA A 67 -0.20 9.39 13.38
N THR A 68 -0.46 10.59 12.86
CA THR A 68 -1.55 10.85 11.90
C THR A 68 -1.34 10.15 10.56
N ALA A 69 -0.12 9.69 10.26
CA ALA A 69 0.17 8.94 9.05
C ALA A 69 -0.04 7.44 9.28
N ASN A 70 -0.86 6.82 8.42
CA ASN A 70 -0.97 5.36 8.27
C ASN A 70 -1.61 4.60 9.44
N VAL A 71 -2.26 5.32 10.35
CA VAL A 71 -3.09 4.76 11.43
C VAL A 71 -4.56 5.10 11.19
N THR A 72 -5.42 4.09 11.19
CA THR A 72 -6.87 4.25 11.17
C THR A 72 -7.41 3.93 12.56
N VAL A 73 -7.95 4.94 13.23
CA VAL A 73 -8.67 4.75 14.49
C VAL A 73 -10.11 4.36 14.17
N ILE A 74 -10.53 3.19 14.63
CA ILE A 74 -11.85 2.64 14.38
C ILE A 74 -12.67 2.76 15.66
N PRO A 75 -13.71 3.62 15.69
CA PRO A 75 -14.59 3.73 16.83
C PRO A 75 -15.64 2.60 16.84
N TYR A 76 -16.29 2.42 17.98
CA TYR A 76 -17.54 1.67 18.02
C TYR A 76 -18.61 2.37 17.13
N PRO A 77 -19.43 1.65 16.35
CA PRO A 77 -19.63 0.21 16.26
C PRO A 77 -18.79 -0.51 15.18
N GLU A 78 -17.98 0.20 14.40
CA GLU A 78 -17.21 -0.41 13.30
C GLU A 78 -16.21 -1.48 13.75
N VAL A 79 -15.72 -1.38 14.99
CA VAL A 79 -14.89 -2.42 15.61
C VAL A 79 -15.64 -3.76 15.69
N VAL A 80 -16.94 -3.73 15.99
CA VAL A 80 -17.78 -4.94 16.09
C VAL A 80 -17.85 -5.65 14.75
N ALA A 81 -18.09 -4.91 13.67
CA ALA A 81 -18.18 -5.46 12.32
C ALA A 81 -16.87 -6.12 11.87
N ARG A 82 -15.71 -5.64 12.37
CA ARG A 82 -14.40 -6.21 12.05
C ARG A 82 -14.01 -7.40 12.92
N LEU A 83 -14.40 -7.39 14.20
CA LEU A 83 -14.04 -8.45 15.15
C LEU A 83 -15.03 -9.62 15.17
N ALA A 84 -16.30 -9.37 14.85
CA ALA A 84 -17.37 -10.37 14.81
C ALA A 84 -18.15 -10.25 13.48
N PRO A 85 -17.55 -10.65 12.35
CA PRO A 85 -18.17 -10.47 11.02
C PRO A 85 -19.41 -11.33 10.79
N HIS A 86 -19.61 -12.40 11.59
CA HIS A 86 -20.74 -13.31 11.44
C HIS A 86 -21.77 -13.06 12.55
N PRO A 87 -22.97 -12.56 12.21
CA PRO A 87 -24.04 -12.42 13.19
C PRO A 87 -24.45 -13.81 13.68
N GLY A 88 -24.41 -14.04 15.00
CA GLY A 88 -24.82 -15.31 15.62
C GLY A 88 -23.70 -16.12 16.28
N VAL A 89 -22.43 -15.71 16.17
CA VAL A 89 -21.36 -16.31 17.00
C VAL A 89 -21.59 -15.87 18.45
N PRO A 90 -21.70 -16.82 19.40
CA PRO A 90 -21.94 -16.46 20.79
C PRO A 90 -20.69 -15.80 21.39
N LEU A 91 -20.89 -14.82 22.27
CA LEU A 91 -19.79 -13.98 22.81
C LEU A 91 -18.72 -14.79 23.56
N ASP A 92 -19.10 -15.93 24.13
CA ASP A 92 -18.21 -16.85 24.85
C ASP A 92 -17.24 -17.60 23.92
N ALA A 93 -17.61 -17.81 22.66
CA ALA A 93 -16.77 -18.41 21.62
C ALA A 93 -15.76 -17.42 21.01
N LEU A 94 -15.87 -16.12 21.32
CA LEU A 94 -14.91 -15.11 20.88
C LEU A 94 -13.66 -15.12 21.78
N ASP A 95 -12.54 -14.65 21.21
CA ASP A 95 -11.35 -14.35 21.99
C ASP A 95 -11.69 -13.41 23.16
N ARG A 96 -11.05 -13.64 24.31
CA ARG A 96 -11.32 -12.89 25.54
C ARG A 96 -11.17 -11.39 25.33
N GLY A 97 -10.14 -10.94 24.62
CA GLY A 97 -9.88 -9.51 24.39
C GLY A 97 -10.92 -8.87 23.48
N VAL A 98 -11.42 -9.63 22.50
CA VAL A 98 -12.53 -9.21 21.64
C VAL A 98 -13.80 -9.08 22.47
N ARG A 99 -14.16 -10.10 23.25
CA ARG A 99 -15.35 -10.06 24.11
C ARG A 99 -15.30 -8.88 25.10
N ASP A 100 -14.18 -8.69 25.79
CA ASP A 100 -14.00 -7.62 26.78
C ASP A 100 -14.11 -6.22 26.14
N CYS A 101 -13.69 -6.07 24.88
CA CYS A 101 -13.86 -4.86 24.10
C CYS A 101 -15.33 -4.62 23.70
N LEU A 102 -16.02 -5.65 23.20
CA LEU A 102 -17.43 -5.55 22.80
C LEU A 102 -18.31 -5.15 23.99
N LEU A 103 -18.08 -5.74 25.16
CA LEU A 103 -18.80 -5.42 26.39
C LEU A 103 -18.53 -3.98 26.87
N ALA A 104 -17.37 -3.42 26.56
CA ALA A 104 -16.97 -2.06 26.93
C ALA A 104 -17.50 -0.96 25.98
N GLN A 105 -18.11 -1.32 24.85
CA GLN A 105 -18.75 -0.40 23.91
C GLN A 105 -17.83 0.78 23.51
N THR A 106 -18.25 2.02 23.77
CA THR A 106 -17.53 3.25 23.39
C THR A 106 -16.23 3.48 24.16
N ALA A 107 -16.01 2.78 25.28
CA ALA A 107 -14.75 2.83 26.01
C ALA A 107 -13.64 2.05 25.28
N CYS A 108 -14.01 1.14 24.37
CA CYS A 108 -13.06 0.40 23.55
C CYS A 108 -12.76 1.12 22.24
N ARG A 109 -11.48 1.13 21.85
CA ARG A 109 -11.00 1.66 20.58
C ARG A 109 -10.16 0.61 19.87
N ALA A 110 -10.26 0.55 18.54
CA ALA A 110 -9.32 -0.23 17.74
C ALA A 110 -8.42 0.69 16.91
N TYR A 111 -7.17 0.31 16.79
CA TYR A 111 -6.14 0.98 16.03
C TYR A 111 -5.66 0.04 14.94
N VAL A 112 -5.76 0.46 13.67
CA VAL A 112 -5.29 -0.29 12.52
C VAL A 112 -4.11 0.43 11.89
N TYR A 113 -2.98 -0.25 11.79
CA TYR A 113 -1.73 0.22 11.24
C TYR A 113 -1.52 -0.41 9.87
N ARG A 114 -1.22 0.40 8.85
CA ARG A 114 -0.96 -0.07 7.48
C ARG A 114 0.41 0.42 7.02
N PHE A 115 1.38 -0.48 6.96
CA PHE A 115 2.70 -0.18 6.44
C PHE A 115 2.91 -0.89 5.11
N SER A 116 3.54 -0.21 4.15
CA SER A 116 3.86 -0.83 2.88
C SER A 116 5.00 -0.11 2.19
N GLN A 117 5.91 -0.87 1.62
CA GLN A 117 6.94 -0.37 0.74
C GLN A 117 6.82 -1.13 -0.57
N GLN A 118 6.51 -0.41 -1.65
CA GLN A 118 6.33 -1.01 -2.97
C GLN A 118 7.08 -0.22 -4.04
N SER A 119 7.83 -0.94 -4.86
CA SER A 119 8.47 -0.44 -6.05
C SER A 119 7.68 -0.88 -7.27
N ARG A 120 7.35 0.06 -8.15
CA ARG A 120 6.61 -0.19 -9.38
C ARG A 120 7.52 0.13 -10.57
N LYS A 121 8.10 -0.91 -11.16
CA LYS A 121 8.95 -0.77 -12.34
C LYS A 121 8.15 -1.08 -13.60
N ARG A 122 8.17 -0.14 -14.54
CA ARG A 122 7.49 -0.31 -15.83
C ARG A 122 8.45 -0.93 -16.85
N GLU A 123 7.95 -1.91 -17.60
CA GLU A 123 8.66 -2.54 -18.70
C GLU A 123 7.97 -2.20 -20.02
N GLY A 124 8.73 -1.66 -20.98
CA GLY A 124 8.21 -1.29 -22.30
C GLY A 124 9.22 -0.50 -23.13
N GLU A 125 9.04 -0.53 -24.46
CA GLU A 125 9.76 0.32 -25.41
C GLU A 125 9.00 1.64 -25.60
N PHE A 126 9.72 2.76 -25.71
CA PHE A 126 9.15 4.13 -25.80
C PHE A 126 8.06 4.26 -26.88
N LEU A 127 8.22 3.64 -28.05
CA LEU A 127 7.28 3.77 -29.18
C LEU A 127 5.96 3.03 -28.94
N THR A 128 5.98 1.83 -28.35
CA THR A 128 4.76 1.11 -27.96
C THR A 128 4.03 1.79 -26.81
N ASP A 129 4.78 2.52 -25.98
CA ASP A 129 4.26 3.30 -24.86
C ASP A 129 3.60 4.61 -25.29
N PHE A 130 4.09 5.26 -26.36
CA PHE A 130 3.48 6.47 -26.91
C PHE A 130 2.03 6.21 -27.38
N PHE A 131 1.78 5.05 -27.99
CA PHE A 131 0.43 4.64 -28.38
C PHE A 131 -0.34 3.90 -27.27
N ASN A 132 0.27 3.69 -26.09
CA ASN A 132 -0.33 3.11 -24.88
C ASN A 132 -1.05 1.76 -25.06
N PHE A 133 -0.81 1.00 -26.13
CA PHE A 133 -1.60 -0.21 -26.44
C PHE A 133 -1.44 -1.35 -25.42
N ARG A 134 -0.25 -1.46 -24.81
CA ARG A 134 0.08 -2.47 -23.80
C ARG A 134 0.98 -1.86 -22.75
N ARG A 135 0.65 -2.06 -21.48
CA ARG A 135 1.45 -1.66 -20.33
C ARG A 135 1.74 -2.90 -19.49
N ILE A 136 3.03 -3.20 -19.30
CA ILE A 136 3.50 -4.23 -18.36
C ILE A 136 4.15 -3.51 -17.19
N THR A 137 3.81 -3.92 -15.98
CA THR A 137 4.32 -3.30 -14.76
C THR A 137 4.63 -4.36 -13.72
N HIS A 138 5.88 -4.37 -13.27
CA HIS A 138 6.34 -5.22 -12.19
C HIS A 138 6.22 -4.46 -10.88
N ILE A 139 5.56 -5.07 -9.91
CA ILE A 139 5.38 -4.55 -8.57
C ILE A 139 6.07 -5.51 -7.62
N GLU A 140 7.07 -4.97 -6.92
CA GLU A 140 7.81 -5.69 -5.89
C GLU A 140 7.67 -4.93 -4.58
N GLY A 141 7.61 -5.65 -3.46
CA GLY A 141 7.57 -5.00 -2.15
C GLY A 141 6.97 -5.87 -1.06
N TRP A 142 6.43 -5.21 -0.05
CA TRP A 142 5.75 -5.86 1.07
C TRP A 142 4.64 -4.97 1.62
N ARG A 143 3.71 -5.59 2.34
CA ARG A 143 2.59 -4.92 3.01
C ARG A 143 2.32 -5.56 4.35
N PHE A 144 2.23 -4.75 5.39
CA PHE A 144 1.92 -5.17 6.75
C PHE A 144 0.67 -4.45 7.23
N GLU A 145 -0.30 -5.21 7.74
CA GLU A 145 -1.51 -4.68 8.36
C GLU A 145 -1.62 -5.26 9.76
N ALA A 146 -1.71 -4.38 10.75
CA ALA A 146 -1.85 -4.75 12.14
C ALA A 146 -3.06 -4.07 12.77
N MET A 147 -3.72 -4.77 13.68
CA MET A 147 -4.86 -4.28 14.43
C MET A 147 -4.63 -4.54 15.91
N VAL A 148 -4.81 -3.50 16.70
CA VAL A 148 -4.76 -3.57 18.17
C VAL A 148 -6.05 -3.01 18.71
N VAL A 149 -6.62 -3.70 19.69
CA VAL A 149 -7.83 -3.29 20.39
C VAL A 149 -7.44 -2.95 21.80
N ALA A 150 -7.86 -1.78 22.29
CA ALA A 150 -7.50 -1.31 23.61
C ALA A 150 -8.67 -0.62 24.33
N ARG A 151 -8.63 -0.72 25.66
CA ARG A 151 -9.55 -0.07 26.59
C ARG A 151 -8.75 0.51 27.75
N ASP A 152 -9.10 1.71 28.19
CA ASP A 152 -8.46 2.38 29.34
C ASP A 152 -6.92 2.48 29.20
N GLY A 153 -6.41 2.59 27.97
CA GLY A 153 -4.98 2.64 27.70
C GLY A 153 -4.25 1.30 27.79
N LEU A 154 -4.95 0.17 27.88
CA LEU A 154 -4.36 -1.17 27.89
C LEU A 154 -4.79 -1.97 26.64
N VAL A 155 -3.85 -2.67 26.03
CA VAL A 155 -4.13 -3.56 24.89
C VAL A 155 -4.88 -4.80 25.38
N LEU A 156 -6.03 -5.10 24.77
CA LEU A 156 -6.85 -6.28 25.08
C LEU A 156 -6.67 -7.39 24.05
N PHE A 157 -6.52 -7.03 22.78
CA PHE A 157 -6.40 -7.97 21.67
C PHE A 157 -5.46 -7.41 20.60
N LYS A 158 -4.77 -8.30 19.90
CA LYS A 158 -3.91 -7.96 18.77
C LYS A 158 -4.09 -8.96 17.64
N ASN A 159 -4.01 -8.48 16.41
CA ASN A 159 -3.96 -9.30 15.20
C ASN A 159 -3.02 -8.62 14.19
N ALA A 160 -2.23 -9.39 13.46
CA ALA A 160 -1.42 -8.87 12.37
C ALA A 160 -1.46 -9.83 11.18
N GLY A 161 -1.30 -9.25 10.00
CA GLY A 161 -1.30 -9.94 8.72
C GLY A 161 -0.70 -9.07 7.62
N GLY A 162 -1.00 -9.43 6.37
CA GLY A 162 -0.49 -8.75 5.19
C GLY A 162 0.28 -9.70 4.27
N GLU A 163 1.13 -9.11 3.43
CA GLU A 163 1.90 -9.80 2.38
C GLU A 163 3.40 -9.58 2.66
N PRO A 164 4.13 -10.62 3.12
CA PRO A 164 5.56 -10.49 3.40
C PRO A 164 6.39 -10.22 2.14
N ARG A 165 5.93 -10.76 1.00
CA ARG A 165 6.53 -10.52 -0.31
C ARG A 165 5.43 -10.33 -1.34
N ILE A 166 5.51 -9.22 -2.06
CA ILE A 166 4.70 -8.89 -3.22
C ILE A 166 5.62 -9.00 -4.42
N ASP A 167 5.18 -9.80 -5.39
CA ASP A 167 5.85 -10.01 -6.66
C ASP A 167 4.74 -10.21 -7.70
N LEU A 168 4.32 -9.10 -8.31
CA LEU A 168 3.15 -9.04 -9.18
C LEU A 168 3.55 -8.46 -10.53
N THR A 169 3.06 -9.08 -11.60
CA THR A 169 3.18 -8.54 -12.96
C THR A 169 1.79 -8.14 -13.46
N GLU A 170 1.53 -6.83 -13.51
CA GLU A 170 0.31 -6.28 -14.09
C GLU A 170 0.46 -6.10 -15.60
N ARG A 171 -0.45 -6.70 -16.37
CA ARG A 171 -0.54 -6.51 -17.82
C ARG A 171 -1.85 -5.83 -18.15
N GLN A 172 -1.77 -4.56 -18.52
CA GLN A 172 -2.90 -3.78 -18.99
C GLN A 172 -2.85 -3.69 -20.52
N VAL A 173 -3.99 -3.89 -21.17
CA VAL A 173 -4.15 -3.72 -22.62
C VAL A 173 -5.14 -2.60 -22.85
N ASN A 174 -4.73 -1.54 -23.54
CA ASN A 174 -5.59 -0.41 -23.88
C ASN A 174 -5.88 -0.47 -25.38
N PRO A 175 -6.94 -1.16 -25.82
CA PRO A 175 -7.22 -1.37 -27.23
C PRO A 175 -7.46 -0.07 -28.01
N LEU A 176 -7.84 1.03 -27.35
CA LEU A 176 -8.05 2.34 -27.97
C LEU A 176 -6.84 3.28 -27.81
N GLY A 177 -5.74 2.80 -27.24
CA GLY A 177 -4.50 3.55 -27.08
C GLY A 177 -4.68 4.89 -26.35
N PRO A 178 -4.13 6.01 -26.87
CA PRO A 178 -4.15 7.31 -26.19
C PRO A 178 -5.57 7.92 -26.04
N PHE A 179 -6.55 7.47 -26.83
CA PHE A 179 -7.93 7.96 -26.74
C PHE A 179 -8.70 7.39 -25.53
N GLN A 180 -8.20 6.30 -24.94
CA GLN A 180 -8.83 5.65 -23.79
C GLN A 180 -8.59 6.41 -22.47
N SER A 181 -7.39 6.97 -22.28
CA SER A 181 -7.05 7.77 -21.09
C SER A 181 -7.73 9.16 -21.06
N GLY A 182 -8.06 9.72 -22.23
CA GLY A 182 -8.77 11.00 -22.33
C GLY A 182 -10.21 10.93 -21.80
N GLY A 183 -10.86 9.76 -21.94
CA GLY A 183 -12.20 9.53 -21.40
C GLY A 183 -12.24 9.47 -19.86
N GLU A 184 -11.23 8.90 -19.20
CA GLU A 184 -11.16 8.83 -17.74
C GLU A 184 -10.91 10.20 -17.09
N ALA A 185 -10.04 11.02 -17.69
CA ALA A 185 -9.79 12.39 -17.24
C ALA A 185 -11.01 13.31 -17.46
N ALA A 186 -11.68 13.18 -18.60
CA ALA A 186 -12.91 13.92 -18.90
C ALA A 186 -14.09 13.49 -18.00
N ALA A 187 -14.23 12.19 -17.72
CA ALA A 187 -15.27 11.68 -16.82
C ALA A 187 -15.06 12.15 -15.37
N GLY A 188 -13.81 12.29 -14.91
CA GLY A 188 -13.50 12.88 -13.59
C GLY A 188 -13.78 14.38 -13.49
N LEU A 189 -13.63 15.11 -14.59
CA LEU A 189 -13.95 16.54 -14.69
C LEU A 189 -15.46 16.81 -14.79
N ILE A 190 -16.23 15.92 -15.41
CA ILE A 190 -17.70 16.03 -15.51
C ILE A 190 -18.40 15.63 -14.21
N LYS A 191 -17.71 14.91 -13.31
CA LYS A 191 -18.24 14.48 -12.00
C LYS A 191 -17.91 15.44 -10.84
N ARG A 192 -17.40 16.64 -11.14
CA ARG A 192 -17.21 17.74 -10.17
C ARG A 192 -18.27 18.81 -10.33
#